data_AF-A0AAV3S351-F1
#
_entry.id   AF-A0AAV3S351-F1
#
_cell.length_a   1.000
_cell.length_b   1.000
_cell.length_c   1.000
_cell.angle_alpha   90.00
_cell.angle_beta   90.00
_cell.angle_gamma   90.00
#
_symmetry.space_group_name_H-M   'P 1'
#
loop_
_entity.id
_entity.type
_entity.pdbx_description
1 polymer ?
#
loop_
_entity_poly.entity_id
_entity_poly.type
_entity_poly.pdbx_seq_one_letter_code
_entity_poly.pdbx_strand_id
1 'polypeptide(L)'
;MCSFRKQSGLGDFLRAVKLIIWDEAPMAKRWAIETFDRTMQDIVGDKQPFGGKVVVFGGDFRQVLPVVPKGTIHQTINASLVKCDLWPIMEKFNLSENIRARSDPKFSEFLLRVGNGEEPTNEEGNIHIPKEMVVPYDTDETSEQRLIDLIFPSLDENRYSIDYMSKRAILAPKNEDVDKLNNKMIKQFQGRERIYASFDEAIDDTHNYYTEEFLNSMNPNGMPPHKLILKKNCPIMLLRNLDPADGMCNGMRLLCRDFKDNIIHA
;
A
#
# COMPACT_ATOMS: atom_id res chain seq x y z
N MET A 1 3.27 -16.53 -19.45
CA MET A 1 3.02 -15.37 -20.32
C MET A 1 1.95 -14.52 -19.67
N CYS A 2 2.01 -13.19 -19.74
CA CYS A 2 0.90 -12.33 -19.31
C CYS A 2 -0.30 -12.50 -20.25
N SER A 3 -1.49 -12.03 -19.85
CA SER A 3 -2.72 -12.13 -20.64
C SER A 3 -2.79 -11.19 -21.86
N PHE A 4 -1.72 -10.43 -22.13
CA PHE A 4 -1.68 -9.46 -23.22
C PHE A 4 -1.60 -10.16 -24.57
N ARG A 5 -2.43 -9.72 -25.53
CA ARG A 5 -2.37 -10.22 -26.91
C ARG A 5 -1.38 -9.39 -27.73
N LYS A 6 -0.54 -10.05 -28.51
CA LYS A 6 0.45 -9.42 -29.41
C LYS A 6 -0.17 -8.43 -30.41
N GLN A 7 -1.38 -8.72 -30.88
CA GLN A 7 -2.16 -7.90 -31.81
C GLN A 7 -3.29 -7.15 -31.07
N SER A 8 -2.94 -6.45 -30.00
CA SER A 8 -3.86 -5.58 -29.27
C SER A 8 -3.31 -4.17 -29.21
N GLY A 9 -4.16 -3.17 -28.97
CA GLY A 9 -3.72 -1.79 -28.78
C GLY A 9 -2.71 -1.64 -27.65
N LEU A 10 -2.81 -2.45 -26.59
CA LEU A 10 -1.80 -2.52 -25.54
C LEU A 10 -0.47 -3.12 -26.05
N GLY A 11 -0.52 -4.12 -26.92
CA GLY A 11 0.67 -4.67 -27.58
C GLY A 11 1.37 -3.65 -28.47
N ASP A 12 0.60 -2.84 -29.22
CA ASP A 12 1.14 -1.74 -30.01
C ASP A 12 1.77 -0.65 -29.14
N PHE A 13 1.10 -0.29 -28.04
CA PHE A 13 1.65 0.64 -27.05
C PHE A 13 2.99 0.13 -26.49
N LEU A 14 3.03 -1.13 -26.02
CA LEU A 14 4.25 -1.74 -25.47
C LEU A 14 5.38 -1.85 -26.52
N ARG A 15 5.04 -2.04 -27.80
CA ARG A 15 6.03 -1.96 -28.90
C ARG A 15 6.61 -0.55 -29.04
N ALA A 16 5.80 0.49 -28.87
CA ALA A 16 6.24 1.88 -28.98
C ALA A 16 7.08 2.34 -27.77
N VAL A 17 6.77 1.85 -26.56
CA VAL A 17 7.47 2.18 -25.31
C VAL A 17 8.98 1.94 -25.45
N LYS A 18 9.78 2.86 -24.90
CA LYS A 18 11.25 2.78 -24.90
C LYS A 18 11.84 2.56 -23.51
N LEU A 19 11.18 3.12 -22.50
CA LEU A 19 11.57 3.07 -21.10
C LEU A 19 10.38 2.61 -20.26
N ILE A 20 10.63 1.65 -19.36
CA ILE A 20 9.67 1.18 -18.37
C ILE A 20 10.31 1.40 -17.00
N ILE A 21 9.58 2.06 -16.10
CA ILE A 21 10.01 2.28 -14.72
C ILE A 21 9.12 1.42 -13.83
N TRP A 22 9.75 0.60 -12.99
CA TRP A 22 9.07 -0.26 -12.04
C TRP A 22 9.51 0.12 -10.63
N ASP A 23 8.71 0.94 -9.97
CA ASP A 23 8.92 1.34 -8.59
C ASP A 23 8.45 0.26 -7.60
N GLU A 24 9.04 0.22 -6.41
CA GLU A 24 8.83 -0.81 -5.39
C GLU A 24 9.04 -2.25 -5.91
N ALA A 25 10.00 -2.43 -6.81
CA ALA A 25 10.35 -3.72 -7.40
C ALA A 25 10.68 -4.84 -6.38
N PRO A 26 11.31 -4.56 -5.21
CA PRO A 26 11.55 -5.60 -4.20
C PRO A 26 10.29 -6.28 -3.66
N MET A 27 9.13 -5.62 -3.69
CA MET A 27 7.85 -6.21 -3.29
C MET A 27 7.27 -7.15 -4.37
N ALA A 28 7.75 -7.05 -5.61
CA ALA A 28 7.28 -7.89 -6.70
C ALA A 28 7.93 -9.29 -6.64
N LYS A 29 7.11 -10.30 -6.94
CA LYS A 29 7.60 -11.67 -7.08
C LYS A 29 8.41 -11.79 -8.38
N ARG A 30 9.55 -12.50 -8.35
CA ARG A 30 10.40 -12.74 -9.53
C ARG A 30 9.62 -13.27 -10.73
N TRP A 31 8.60 -14.10 -10.48
CA TRP A 31 7.77 -14.69 -11.53
C TRP A 31 7.00 -13.66 -12.34
N ALA A 32 6.60 -12.54 -11.72
CA ALA A 32 5.95 -11.45 -12.44
C ALA A 32 6.94 -10.78 -13.41
N ILE A 33 8.17 -10.58 -12.96
CA ILE A 33 9.24 -9.94 -13.74
C ILE A 33 9.71 -10.85 -14.89
N GLU A 34 9.94 -12.14 -14.61
CA GLU A 34 10.27 -13.15 -15.63
C GLU A 34 9.14 -13.34 -16.65
N THR A 35 7.90 -13.28 -16.18
CA THR A 35 6.74 -13.39 -17.07
C THR A 35 6.60 -12.13 -17.92
N PHE A 36 6.88 -10.96 -17.35
CA PHE A 36 6.90 -9.70 -18.09
C PHE A 36 7.99 -9.70 -19.16
N ASP A 37 9.21 -10.12 -18.83
CA ASP A 37 10.33 -10.30 -19.78
C ASP A 37 9.93 -11.17 -20.97
N ARG A 38 9.48 -12.41 -20.72
CA ARG A 38 9.01 -13.32 -21.79
C ARG A 38 7.89 -12.71 -22.63
N THR A 39 7.00 -11.95 -22.00
CA THR A 39 5.88 -11.31 -22.71
C THR A 39 6.36 -10.18 -23.61
N MET A 40 7.30 -9.36 -23.14
CA MET A 40 7.88 -8.30 -23.95
C MET A 40 8.69 -8.87 -25.13
N GLN A 41 9.43 -9.95 -24.92
CA GLN A 41 10.12 -10.66 -26.00
C GLN A 41 9.17 -11.12 -27.10
N ASP A 42 8.00 -11.65 -26.74
CA ASP A 42 6.98 -12.07 -27.72
C ASP A 42 6.31 -10.90 -28.44
N ILE A 43 5.93 -9.85 -27.69
CA ILE A 43 5.24 -8.66 -28.23
C ILE A 43 6.12 -7.91 -29.22
N VAL A 44 7.41 -7.73 -28.87
CA VAL A 44 8.38 -7.01 -29.70
C VAL A 44 8.96 -7.92 -30.79
N GLY A 45 9.10 -9.22 -30.52
CA GLY A 45 9.75 -10.16 -31.43
C GLY A 45 11.28 -10.18 -31.32
N ASP A 46 11.84 -9.70 -30.21
CA ASP A 46 13.27 -9.72 -29.90
C ASP A 46 13.51 -10.63 -28.68
N LYS A 47 14.56 -11.46 -28.72
CA LYS A 47 14.94 -12.38 -27.63
C LYS A 47 15.84 -11.75 -26.58
N GLN A 48 16.28 -10.51 -26.78
CA GLN A 48 16.96 -9.75 -25.73
C GLN A 48 16.05 -9.56 -24.51
N PRO A 49 16.62 -9.39 -23.30
CA PRO A 49 15.86 -9.07 -22.10
C PRO A 49 14.85 -7.94 -22.35
N PHE A 50 13.61 -8.18 -21.90
CA PHE A 50 12.45 -7.32 -22.08
C PHE A 50 12.17 -6.91 -23.53
N GLY A 51 12.53 -7.74 -24.51
CA GLY A 51 12.39 -7.41 -25.93
C GLY A 51 13.23 -6.20 -26.35
N GLY A 52 14.40 -6.03 -25.74
CA GLY A 52 15.33 -4.93 -26.02
C GLY A 52 14.89 -3.57 -25.45
N LYS A 53 13.89 -3.55 -24.55
CA LYS A 53 13.46 -2.32 -23.87
C LYS A 53 14.35 -2.00 -22.69
N VAL A 54 14.48 -0.71 -22.39
CA VAL A 54 15.11 -0.25 -21.15
C VAL A 54 14.10 -0.38 -20.02
N VAL A 55 14.46 -1.15 -18.99
CA VAL A 55 13.65 -1.31 -17.78
C VAL A 55 14.47 -0.88 -16.58
N VAL A 56 13.94 0.05 -15.78
CA VAL A 56 14.56 0.55 -14.57
C VAL A 56 13.74 0.07 -13.38
N PHE A 57 14.35 -0.75 -12.53
CA PHE A 57 13.75 -1.20 -11.28
C PHE A 57 14.18 -0.27 -10.14
N GLY A 58 13.22 0.36 -9.48
CA GLY A 58 13.40 1.15 -8.27
C GLY A 58 12.86 0.43 -7.05
N GLY A 59 13.46 0.69 -5.89
CA GLY A 59 12.97 0.21 -4.60
C GLY A 59 14.11 -0.05 -3.61
N ASP A 60 13.74 -0.48 -2.40
CA ASP A 60 14.67 -0.71 -1.30
C ASP A 60 14.46 -2.11 -0.70
N PHE A 61 15.49 -2.95 -0.77
CA PHE A 61 15.46 -4.30 -0.21
C PHE A 61 15.47 -4.34 1.33
N ARG A 62 15.74 -3.20 1.98
CA ARG A 62 15.63 -3.05 3.44
C ARG A 62 14.17 -2.85 3.90
N GLN A 63 13.25 -2.66 2.95
CA GLN A 63 11.82 -2.53 3.23
C GLN A 63 11.13 -3.91 3.15
N VAL A 64 9.96 -3.97 2.53
CA VAL A 64 9.08 -5.15 2.55
C VAL A 64 9.42 -6.09 1.40
N LEU A 65 9.60 -7.37 1.72
CA LEU A 65 9.78 -8.45 0.74
C LEU A 65 8.43 -8.86 0.11
N PRO A 66 8.43 -9.64 -0.99
CA PRO A 66 7.18 -10.07 -1.62
C PRO A 66 6.32 -10.90 -0.68
N VAL A 67 5.03 -10.60 -0.62
CA VAL A 67 4.09 -11.36 0.21
C VAL A 67 3.85 -12.74 -0.40
N VAL A 68 4.26 -13.80 0.31
CA VAL A 68 3.95 -15.20 -0.01
C VAL A 68 2.96 -15.73 1.05
N PRO A 69 1.65 -15.78 0.76
CA PRO A 69 0.65 -16.24 1.72
C PRO A 69 0.97 -17.64 2.23
N LYS A 70 0.98 -17.81 3.56
CA LYS A 70 1.35 -19.07 4.23
C LYS A 70 2.74 -19.59 3.87
N GLY A 71 3.61 -18.72 3.35
CA GLY A 71 4.96 -19.06 2.93
C GLY A 71 5.96 -19.04 4.07
N THR A 72 7.00 -19.87 3.97
CA THR A 72 8.18 -19.80 4.83
C THR A 72 9.13 -18.69 4.39
N ILE A 73 10.07 -18.30 5.25
CA ILE A 73 11.12 -17.33 4.93
C ILE A 73 11.90 -17.76 3.66
N HIS A 74 12.21 -19.05 3.53
CA HIS A 74 12.89 -19.58 2.34
C HIS A 74 12.05 -19.41 1.07
N GLN A 75 10.73 -19.60 1.15
CA GLN A 75 9.83 -19.38 0.02
C GLN A 75 9.73 -17.90 -0.36
N THR A 76 9.70 -17.00 0.62
CA THR A 76 9.75 -15.55 0.40
C THR A 76 11.06 -15.12 -0.28
N ILE A 77 12.20 -15.62 0.20
CA ILE A 77 13.51 -15.37 -0.44
C ILE A 77 13.51 -15.91 -1.87
N ASN A 78 13.01 -17.14 -2.09
CA ASN A 78 12.94 -17.73 -3.42
C ASN A 78 12.00 -16.95 -4.36
N ALA A 79 11.00 -16.23 -3.84
CA ALA A 79 10.11 -15.39 -4.62
C ALA A 79 10.70 -14.00 -4.91
N SER A 80 11.78 -13.58 -4.25
CA SER A 80 12.35 -12.23 -4.36
C SER A 80 13.04 -11.95 -5.70
N LEU A 81 13.12 -10.67 -6.07
CA LEU A 81 13.81 -10.20 -7.27
C LEU A 81 15.28 -10.65 -7.33
N VAL A 82 15.98 -10.74 -6.20
CA VAL A 82 17.40 -11.19 -6.19
C VAL A 82 17.57 -12.67 -6.59
N LYS A 83 16.47 -13.45 -6.64
CA LYS A 83 16.43 -14.82 -7.15
C LYS A 83 15.90 -14.92 -8.58
N CYS A 84 15.68 -13.80 -9.25
CA CYS A 84 15.30 -13.77 -10.66
C CYS A 84 16.48 -14.14 -11.56
N ASP A 85 16.21 -14.89 -12.64
CA ASP A 85 17.24 -15.28 -13.62
C ASP A 85 17.89 -14.08 -14.32
N LEU A 86 17.18 -12.95 -14.38
CA LEU A 86 17.67 -11.70 -14.97
C LEU A 86 18.56 -10.90 -14.00
N TRP A 87 18.52 -11.18 -12.70
CA TRP A 87 19.26 -10.42 -11.70
C TRP A 87 20.78 -10.32 -11.96
N PRO A 88 21.49 -11.40 -12.38
CA PRO A 88 22.93 -11.34 -12.64
C PRO A 88 23.30 -10.35 -13.75
N ILE A 89 22.44 -10.22 -14.78
CA ILE A 89 22.70 -9.39 -15.96
C ILE A 89 22.22 -7.93 -15.80
N MET A 90 21.43 -7.63 -14.76
CA MET A 90 21.02 -6.26 -14.47
C MET A 90 22.21 -5.40 -14.02
N GLU A 91 22.26 -4.15 -14.44
CA GLU A 91 23.17 -3.16 -13.87
C GLU A 91 22.60 -2.61 -12.56
N LYS A 92 23.44 -2.39 -11.55
CA LYS A 92 23.00 -1.96 -10.21
C LYS A 92 23.54 -0.57 -9.91
N PHE A 93 22.63 0.35 -9.61
CA PHE A 93 22.93 1.70 -9.15
C PHE A 93 22.46 1.85 -7.71
N ASN A 94 23.27 2.49 -6.87
CA ASN A 94 22.93 2.75 -5.47
C ASN A 94 22.85 4.26 -5.24
N LEU A 95 21.78 4.70 -4.57
CA LEU A 95 21.66 6.08 -4.08
C LEU A 95 22.16 6.11 -2.63
N SER A 96 23.01 7.08 -2.31
CA SER A 96 23.68 7.17 -0.99
C SER A 96 23.16 8.32 -0.11
N GLU A 97 22.54 9.36 -0.69
CA GLU A 97 22.04 10.50 0.07
C GLU A 97 20.56 10.33 0.44
N ASN A 98 20.26 10.36 1.74
CA ASN A 98 18.89 10.41 2.24
C ASN A 98 18.34 11.83 2.15
N ILE A 99 17.63 12.12 1.07
CA ILE A 99 17.01 13.44 0.85
C ILE A 99 15.77 13.68 1.72
N ARG A 100 15.11 12.62 2.22
CA ARG A 100 13.84 12.73 2.97
C ARG A 100 14.07 13.21 4.41
N ALA A 101 15.09 12.67 5.07
CA ALA A 101 15.46 13.05 6.44
C ALA A 101 16.68 13.98 6.48
N ARG A 102 16.97 14.69 5.38
CA ARG A 102 18.18 15.53 5.24
C ARG A 102 18.32 16.59 6.33
N SER A 103 17.20 17.11 6.83
CA SER A 103 17.17 18.11 7.90
C SER A 103 17.38 17.53 9.31
N ASP A 104 17.38 16.20 9.45
CA ASP A 104 17.61 15.49 10.72
C ASP A 104 18.60 14.33 10.52
N PRO A 105 19.92 14.64 10.54
CA PRO A 105 20.96 13.64 10.33
C PRO A 105 20.91 12.49 11.36
N LYS A 106 20.57 12.80 12.62
CA LYS A 106 20.49 11.78 13.69
C LYS A 106 19.40 10.76 13.39
N PHE A 107 18.22 11.25 13.00
CA PHE A 107 17.12 10.37 12.60
C PHE A 107 17.46 9.61 11.32
N SER A 108 18.09 10.25 10.33
CA SER A 108 18.53 9.59 9.10
C SER A 108 19.51 8.44 9.38
N GLU A 109 20.50 8.64 10.26
CA GLU A 109 21.46 7.60 10.66
C GLU A 109 20.77 6.46 11.40
N PHE A 110 19.83 6.76 12.30
CA PHE A 110 19.03 5.74 12.98
C PHE A 110 18.23 4.88 11.99
N LEU A 111 17.53 5.50 11.03
CA LEU A 111 16.78 4.78 9.99
C LEU A 111 17.69 3.85 9.16
N LEU A 112 18.92 4.28 8.85
CA LEU A 112 19.87 3.46 8.12
C LEU A 112 20.33 2.25 8.93
N ARG A 113 20.64 2.42 10.22
CA ARG A 113 21.01 1.30 11.10
C ARG A 113 19.89 0.29 11.24
N VAL A 114 18.64 0.75 11.40
CA VAL A 114 17.45 -0.12 11.42
C VAL A 114 17.32 -0.88 10.11
N GLY A 115 17.38 -0.19 8.96
CA GLY A 115 17.26 -0.83 7.65
C GLY A 115 18.38 -1.83 7.33
N ASN A 116 19.59 -1.59 7.83
CA ASN A 116 20.73 -2.49 7.65
C ASN A 116 20.74 -3.67 8.64
N GLY A 117 19.86 -3.66 9.65
CA GLY A 117 19.89 -4.65 10.74
C GLY A 117 21.07 -4.48 11.70
N GLU A 118 21.58 -3.25 11.83
CA GLU A 118 22.72 -2.90 12.69
C GLU A 118 22.27 -2.32 14.04
N GLU A 119 21.00 -1.92 14.17
CA GLU A 119 20.46 -1.39 15.43
C GLU A 119 20.39 -2.51 16.49
N PRO A 120 20.88 -2.27 17.73
CA PRO A 120 20.88 -3.29 18.77
C PRO A 120 19.49 -3.85 19.06
N THR A 121 19.41 -5.17 19.16
CA THR A 121 18.19 -5.89 19.52
C THR A 121 18.27 -6.47 20.92
N ASN A 122 17.12 -6.63 21.57
CA ASN A 122 17.01 -7.43 22.79
C ASN A 122 17.09 -8.94 22.49
N GLU A 123 16.94 -9.79 23.51
CA GLU A 123 16.98 -11.26 23.39
C GLU A 123 15.88 -11.82 22.47
N GLU A 124 14.80 -11.08 22.25
CA GLU A 124 13.68 -11.44 21.37
C GLU A 124 13.88 -10.96 19.92
N GLY A 125 14.99 -10.27 19.63
CA GLY A 125 15.27 -9.70 18.31
C GLY A 125 14.55 -8.38 18.04
N ASN A 126 13.98 -7.73 19.06
CA ASN A 126 13.29 -6.44 18.93
C ASN A 126 14.26 -5.27 19.11
N ILE A 127 14.16 -4.26 18.24
CA ILE A 127 14.93 -3.02 18.36
C ILE A 127 14.37 -2.13 19.48
N HIS A 128 15.24 -1.39 20.15
CA HIS A 128 14.81 -0.37 21.11
C HIS A 128 14.58 0.97 20.40
N ILE A 129 13.32 1.40 20.34
CA ILE A 129 12.97 2.71 19.80
C ILE A 129 13.38 3.83 20.78
N PRO A 130 13.99 4.93 20.32
CA PRO A 130 14.31 6.08 21.16
C PRO A 130 13.10 6.58 21.95
N LYS A 131 13.28 6.90 23.24
CA LYS A 131 12.17 7.22 24.16
C LYS A 131 11.34 8.41 23.69
N GLU A 132 11.97 9.37 23.03
CA GLU A 132 11.36 10.55 22.42
C GLU A 132 10.38 10.21 21.28
N MET A 133 10.50 9.02 20.67
CA MET A 133 9.62 8.54 19.61
C MET A 133 8.52 7.60 20.13
N VAL A 134 8.53 7.26 21.42
CA VAL A 134 7.61 6.28 22.01
C VAL A 134 6.47 6.99 22.73
N VAL A 135 5.24 6.61 22.37
CA VAL A 135 4.07 6.92 23.19
C VAL A 135 4.03 5.93 24.36
N PRO A 136 4.04 6.39 25.63
CA PRO A 136 3.98 5.47 26.77
C PRO A 136 2.76 4.57 26.70
N TYR A 137 2.95 3.28 26.96
CA TYR A 137 1.87 2.30 27.04
C TYR A 137 1.29 2.25 28.45
N ASP A 138 -0.03 2.09 28.54
CA ASP A 138 -0.77 1.87 29.78
C ASP A 138 -1.83 0.77 29.56
N THR A 139 -2.94 1.12 28.91
CA THR A 139 -3.89 0.16 28.33
C THR A 139 -4.04 0.41 26.83
N ASP A 140 -4.57 -0.55 26.07
CA ASP A 140 -4.82 -0.36 24.63
C ASP A 140 -5.67 0.89 24.38
N GLU A 141 -6.80 1.02 25.09
CA GLU A 141 -7.72 2.14 24.92
C GLU A 141 -7.07 3.50 25.18
N THR A 142 -6.35 3.65 26.30
CA THR A 142 -5.70 4.91 26.67
C THR A 142 -4.52 5.23 25.77
N SER A 143 -3.74 4.22 25.38
CA SER A 143 -2.51 4.41 24.59
C SER A 143 -2.84 4.74 23.14
N GLU A 144 -3.85 4.09 22.57
CA GLU A 144 -4.38 4.44 21.24
C GLU A 144 -4.96 5.85 21.23
N GLN A 145 -5.71 6.25 22.26
CA GLN A 145 -6.27 7.60 22.31
C GLN A 145 -5.14 8.64 22.39
N ARG A 146 -4.12 8.38 23.22
CA ARG A 146 -2.92 9.23 23.32
C ARG A 146 -2.18 9.33 21.98
N LEU A 147 -2.07 8.23 21.23
CA LEU A 147 -1.47 8.24 19.89
C LEU A 147 -2.30 9.10 18.91
N ILE A 148 -3.63 8.95 18.92
CA ILE A 148 -4.53 9.76 18.09
C ILE A 148 -4.36 11.24 18.43
N ASP A 149 -4.40 11.61 19.71
CA ASP A 149 -4.30 13.00 20.15
C ASP A 149 -2.93 13.62 19.82
N LEU A 150 -1.87 12.82 19.85
CA LEU A 150 -0.52 13.26 19.49
C LEU A 150 -0.39 13.53 17.98
N ILE A 151 -0.94 12.65 17.14
CA ILE A 151 -0.83 12.78 15.68
C ILE A 151 -1.85 13.78 15.12
N PHE A 152 -3.06 13.80 15.68
CA PHE A 152 -4.18 14.66 15.30
C PHE A 152 -4.60 15.63 16.42
N PRO A 153 -3.69 16.55 16.85
CA PRO A 153 -4.02 17.52 17.89
C PRO A 153 -5.05 18.54 17.38
N SER A 154 -6.03 18.88 18.22
CA SER A 154 -7.13 19.78 17.86
C SER A 154 -7.84 19.40 16.56
N LEU A 155 -8.15 18.11 16.39
CA LEU A 155 -8.81 17.55 15.21
C LEU A 155 -10.06 18.35 14.82
N ASP A 156 -10.87 18.73 15.82
CA ASP A 156 -12.11 19.48 15.60
C ASP A 156 -11.88 20.84 14.96
N GLU A 157 -10.88 21.60 15.40
CA GLU A 157 -10.56 22.92 14.86
C GLU A 157 -10.00 22.80 13.42
N ASN A 158 -9.25 21.73 13.17
CA ASN A 158 -8.53 21.53 11.92
C ASN A 158 -9.28 20.68 10.88
N ARG A 159 -10.47 20.18 11.21
CA ARG A 159 -11.20 19.21 10.37
C ARG A 159 -11.40 19.66 8.92
N TYR A 160 -11.51 20.96 8.65
CA TYR A 160 -11.71 21.48 7.28
C TYR A 160 -10.41 21.64 6.48
N SER A 161 -9.24 21.60 7.13
CA SER A 161 -7.94 21.87 6.54
C SER A 161 -7.38 20.65 5.82
N ILE A 162 -7.26 20.77 4.49
CA ILE A 162 -6.63 19.74 3.63
C ILE A 162 -5.15 19.58 3.98
N ASP A 163 -4.45 20.69 4.25
CA ASP A 163 -3.03 20.67 4.61
C ASP A 163 -2.79 19.91 5.92
N TYR A 164 -3.65 20.15 6.91
CA TYR A 164 -3.57 19.46 8.20
C TYR A 164 -3.77 17.95 8.05
N MET A 165 -4.82 17.54 7.31
CA MET A 165 -5.19 16.13 7.15
C MET A 165 -4.18 15.37 6.28
N SER A 166 -3.68 16.00 5.21
CA SER A 166 -2.79 15.33 4.26
C SER A 166 -1.39 15.05 4.83
N LYS A 167 -0.95 15.81 5.83
CA LYS A 167 0.38 15.64 6.47
C LYS A 167 0.41 14.59 7.58
N ARG A 168 -0.71 13.94 7.88
CA ARG A 168 -0.85 13.02 9.03
C ARG A 168 -1.32 11.65 8.58
N ALA A 169 -0.83 10.62 9.25
CA ALA A 169 -1.25 9.24 9.09
C ALA A 169 -0.86 8.45 10.34
N ILE A 170 -1.66 7.43 10.68
CA ILE A 170 -1.29 6.40 11.63
C ILE A 170 -1.18 5.10 10.84
N LEU A 171 -0.08 4.38 11.02
CA LEU A 171 0.18 3.10 10.39
C LEU A 171 0.13 2.01 11.47
N ALA A 172 -0.48 0.88 11.16
CA ALA A 172 -0.48 -0.29 12.04
C ALA A 172 -0.08 -1.55 11.26
N PRO A 173 0.53 -2.57 11.90
CA PRO A 173 1.00 -3.76 11.21
C PRO A 173 -0.11 -4.65 10.64
N LYS A 174 -1.32 -4.59 11.22
CA LYS A 174 -2.46 -5.41 10.81
C LYS A 174 -3.65 -4.54 10.41
N ASN A 175 -4.38 -4.98 9.40
CA ASN A 175 -5.61 -4.31 8.95
C ASN A 175 -6.65 -4.21 10.07
N GLU A 176 -6.78 -5.23 10.93
CA GLU A 176 -7.71 -5.18 12.07
C GLU A 176 -7.41 -4.02 13.03
N ASP A 177 -6.14 -3.75 13.29
CA ASP A 177 -5.71 -2.64 14.16
C ASP A 177 -5.94 -1.29 13.45
N VAL A 178 -5.72 -1.22 12.13
CA VAL A 178 -6.08 -0.06 11.30
C VAL A 178 -7.59 0.20 11.38
N ASP A 179 -8.42 -0.83 11.28
CA ASP A 179 -9.88 -0.72 11.33
C ASP A 179 -10.35 -0.25 12.71
N LYS A 180 -9.78 -0.77 13.80
CA LYS A 180 -10.05 -0.31 15.17
C LYS A 180 -9.74 1.18 15.33
N LEU A 181 -8.56 1.62 14.90
CA LEU A 181 -8.14 3.03 14.98
C LEU A 181 -9.00 3.94 14.11
N ASN A 182 -9.30 3.53 12.87
CA ASN A 182 -10.19 4.27 11.97
C ASN A 182 -11.59 4.42 12.57
N ASN A 183 -12.14 3.36 13.16
CA ASN A 183 -13.44 3.38 13.84
C ASN A 183 -13.44 4.27 15.10
N LYS A 184 -12.31 4.37 15.80
CA LYS A 184 -12.16 5.30 16.93
C LYS A 184 -12.09 6.74 16.44
N MET A 185 -11.31 7.02 15.41
CA MET A 185 -11.18 8.34 14.82
C MET A 185 -12.48 8.84 14.20
N ILE A 186 -13.22 8.01 13.45
CA ILE A 186 -14.47 8.45 12.80
C ILE A 186 -15.51 8.89 13.84
N LYS A 187 -15.52 8.28 15.03
CA LYS A 187 -16.40 8.68 16.14
C LYS A 187 -16.07 10.08 16.66
N GLN A 188 -14.80 10.50 16.61
CA GLN A 188 -14.37 11.83 17.06
C GLN A 188 -14.78 12.95 16.09
N PHE A 189 -14.95 12.68 14.80
CA PHE A 189 -15.45 13.70 13.86
C PHE A 189 -16.87 14.15 14.23
N GLN A 190 -17.10 15.46 14.20
CA GLN A 190 -18.44 16.04 14.39
C GLN A 190 -19.35 15.79 13.19
N GLY A 191 -20.67 15.80 13.44
CA GLY A 191 -21.70 15.67 12.41
C GLY A 191 -22.33 14.28 12.33
N ARG A 192 -23.33 14.16 11.45
CA ARG A 192 -24.10 12.94 11.27
C ARG A 192 -23.29 11.89 10.50
N GLU A 193 -23.37 10.65 10.96
CA GLU A 193 -22.81 9.49 10.26
C GLU A 193 -23.59 9.20 8.99
N ARG A 194 -22.86 8.93 7.91
CA ARG A 194 -23.36 8.36 6.68
C ARG A 194 -22.87 6.92 6.58
N ILE A 195 -23.81 5.99 6.41
CA ILE A 195 -23.50 4.56 6.25
C ILE A 195 -23.80 4.19 4.81
N TYR A 196 -22.80 3.67 4.11
CA TYR A 196 -22.98 2.99 2.83
C TYR A 196 -22.83 1.49 3.08
N ALA A 197 -23.89 0.73 2.79
CA ALA A 197 -23.88 -0.73 2.85
C ALA A 197 -23.59 -1.29 1.45
N SER A 198 -22.75 -2.31 1.34
CA SER A 198 -22.59 -3.07 0.10
C SER A 198 -23.85 -3.90 -0.19
N PHE A 199 -24.02 -4.22 -1.47
CA PHE A 199 -25.00 -5.18 -1.97
C PHE A 199 -24.21 -6.30 -2.62
N ASP A 200 -24.12 -7.45 -1.94
CA ASP A 200 -23.27 -8.57 -2.34
C ASP A 200 -24.13 -9.76 -2.76
N GLU A 201 -23.74 -10.42 -3.85
CA GLU A 201 -24.43 -11.60 -4.39
C GLU A 201 -23.38 -12.65 -4.81
N ALA A 202 -23.64 -13.92 -4.48
CA ALA A 202 -22.82 -15.03 -4.95
C ALA A 202 -23.26 -15.47 -6.36
N ILE A 203 -22.35 -15.35 -7.33
CA ILE A 203 -22.58 -15.85 -8.69
C ILE A 203 -22.45 -17.38 -8.69
N ASP A 204 -23.33 -18.06 -9.43
CA ASP A 204 -23.36 -19.53 -9.58
C ASP A 204 -23.68 -20.32 -8.30
N ASP A 205 -24.22 -19.68 -7.26
CA ASP A 205 -24.68 -20.35 -6.03
C ASP A 205 -26.07 -20.97 -6.18
N THR A 206 -26.15 -21.98 -7.04
CA THR A 206 -27.39 -22.72 -7.36
C THR A 206 -28.12 -23.32 -6.16
N HIS A 207 -27.45 -23.46 -5.01
CA HIS A 207 -27.99 -24.08 -3.80
C HIS A 207 -28.10 -23.11 -2.62
N ASN A 208 -27.85 -21.80 -2.82
CA ASN A 208 -27.84 -20.77 -1.78
C ASN A 208 -26.98 -21.15 -0.55
N TYR A 209 -25.80 -21.71 -0.79
CA TYR A 209 -24.86 -22.05 0.28
C TYR A 209 -24.28 -20.83 0.98
N TYR A 210 -24.24 -19.67 0.29
CA TYR A 210 -23.67 -18.44 0.82
C TYR A 210 -24.79 -17.50 1.28
N THR A 211 -24.98 -17.41 2.61
CA THR A 211 -25.97 -16.48 3.16
C THR A 211 -25.49 -15.04 3.07
N GLU A 212 -26.42 -14.09 3.13
CA GLU A 212 -26.11 -12.66 3.14
C GLU A 212 -25.20 -12.29 4.32
N GLU A 213 -25.43 -12.87 5.51
CA GLU A 213 -24.56 -12.63 6.67
C GLU A 213 -23.13 -13.12 6.45
N PHE A 214 -22.97 -14.25 5.76
CA PHE A 214 -21.65 -14.75 5.39
C PHE A 214 -20.96 -13.79 4.42
N LEU A 215 -21.66 -13.34 3.37
CA LEU A 215 -21.11 -12.38 2.40
C LEU A 215 -20.72 -11.05 3.07
N ASN A 216 -21.59 -10.53 3.93
CA ASN A 216 -21.37 -9.29 4.69
C ASN A 216 -20.21 -9.39 5.70
N SER A 217 -19.80 -10.61 6.07
CA SER A 217 -18.65 -10.85 6.95
C SER A 217 -17.31 -10.89 6.20
N MET A 218 -17.32 -10.95 4.87
CA MET A 218 -16.11 -11.01 4.07
C MET A 218 -15.47 -9.62 3.94
N ASN A 219 -14.15 -9.57 4.07
CA ASN A 219 -13.34 -8.37 3.83
C ASN A 219 -12.26 -8.66 2.78
N PRO A 220 -12.63 -8.76 1.49
CA PRO A 220 -11.68 -9.05 0.43
C PRO A 220 -10.69 -7.89 0.23
N ASN A 221 -9.44 -8.23 -0.11
CA ASN A 221 -8.39 -7.25 -0.36
C ASN A 221 -8.77 -6.29 -1.50
N GLY A 222 -8.54 -4.99 -1.29
CA GLY A 222 -8.83 -3.96 -2.29
C GLY A 222 -10.30 -3.56 -2.40
N MET A 223 -11.14 -3.99 -1.45
CA MET A 223 -12.53 -3.58 -1.32
C MET A 223 -12.76 -2.90 0.04
N PRO A 224 -13.71 -1.95 0.13
CA PRO A 224 -14.17 -1.46 1.42
C PRO A 224 -14.94 -2.56 2.17
N PRO A 225 -15.09 -2.44 3.50
CA PRO A 225 -15.94 -3.33 4.28
C PRO A 225 -17.42 -3.18 3.88
N HIS A 226 -18.24 -4.19 4.18
CA HIS A 226 -19.68 -4.16 3.90
C HIS A 226 -20.37 -2.89 4.41
N LYS A 227 -20.03 -2.45 5.64
CA LYS A 227 -20.51 -1.18 6.20
C LYS A 227 -19.40 -0.15 6.19
N LEU A 228 -19.49 0.81 5.27
CA LEU A 228 -18.60 1.96 5.23
C LEU A 228 -19.25 3.14 5.97
N ILE A 229 -18.72 3.45 7.16
CA ILE A 229 -19.18 4.57 8.00
C ILE A 229 -18.30 5.78 7.73
N LEU A 230 -18.92 6.90 7.35
CA LEU A 230 -18.24 8.15 7.02
C LEU A 230 -18.87 9.34 7.73
N LYS A 231 -18.07 10.39 7.95
CA LYS A 231 -18.51 11.68 8.48
C LYS A 231 -17.92 12.81 7.67
N LYS A 232 -18.57 13.98 7.72
CA LYS A 232 -18.14 15.14 6.95
C LYS A 232 -16.75 15.58 7.41
N ASN A 233 -15.88 15.83 6.45
CA ASN A 233 -14.46 16.14 6.57
C ASN A 233 -13.56 15.02 7.12
N CYS A 234 -14.00 13.76 7.09
CA CYS A 234 -13.05 12.67 7.32
C CYS A 234 -12.19 12.42 6.07
N PRO A 235 -10.90 12.10 6.23
CA PRO A 235 -10.07 11.66 5.12
C PRO A 235 -10.52 10.26 4.65
N ILE A 236 -10.45 10.01 3.35
CA ILE A 236 -10.66 8.70 2.73
C ILE A 236 -9.54 8.39 1.75
N MET A 237 -9.38 7.12 1.42
CA MET A 237 -8.42 6.67 0.41
C MET A 237 -9.16 5.98 -0.73
N LEU A 238 -8.82 6.35 -1.96
CA LEU A 238 -9.35 5.72 -3.15
C LEU A 238 -8.72 4.34 -3.32
N LEU A 239 -9.52 3.29 -3.47
CA LEU A 239 -9.03 1.90 -3.60
C LEU A 239 -8.93 1.41 -5.05
N ARG A 240 -9.37 2.21 -6.02
CA ARG A 240 -9.44 1.83 -7.45
C ARG A 240 -8.97 2.98 -8.33
N ASN A 241 -8.44 2.62 -9.50
CA ASN A 241 -8.16 3.60 -10.54
C ASN A 241 -9.48 4.03 -11.19
N LEU A 242 -9.84 5.30 -11.05
CA LEU A 242 -11.05 5.88 -11.64
C LEU A 242 -10.71 6.68 -12.89
N ASP A 243 -9.74 7.59 -12.75
CA ASP A 243 -9.24 8.39 -13.86
C ASP A 243 -7.72 8.61 -13.71
N PRO A 244 -6.91 7.68 -14.23
CA PRO A 244 -5.46 7.80 -14.16
C PRO A 244 -4.88 9.01 -14.89
N ALA A 245 -5.58 9.55 -15.90
CA ALA A 245 -5.10 10.70 -16.65
C ALA A 245 -5.12 11.97 -15.79
N ASP A 246 -6.15 12.11 -14.95
CA ASP A 246 -6.31 13.21 -13.99
C ASP A 246 -5.75 12.86 -12.59
N GLY A 247 -5.05 11.73 -12.46
CA GLY A 247 -4.37 11.29 -11.24
C GLY A 247 -5.25 10.61 -10.19
N MET A 248 -6.54 10.35 -10.47
CA MET A 248 -7.44 9.61 -9.59
C MET A 248 -7.14 8.10 -9.62
N CYS A 249 -6.06 7.76 -8.93
CA CYS A 249 -5.51 6.41 -8.82
C CYS A 249 -5.70 5.82 -7.42
N ASN A 250 -5.60 4.50 -7.34
CA ASN A 250 -5.54 3.78 -6.07
C ASN A 250 -4.44 4.38 -5.15
N GLY A 251 -4.77 4.60 -3.89
CA GLY A 251 -3.90 5.23 -2.88
C GLY A 251 -4.07 6.74 -2.74
N MET A 252 -4.81 7.41 -3.65
CA MET A 252 -5.09 8.83 -3.51
C MET A 252 -5.91 9.11 -2.25
N ARG A 253 -5.46 10.06 -1.43
CA ARG A 253 -6.17 10.52 -0.24
C ARG A 253 -7.05 11.73 -0.57
N LEU A 254 -8.32 11.67 -0.17
CA LEU A 254 -9.33 12.70 -0.42
C LEU A 254 -10.00 13.11 0.90
N LEU A 255 -10.73 14.23 0.90
CA LEU A 255 -11.37 14.76 2.10
C LEU A 255 -12.88 14.91 1.87
N CYS A 256 -13.67 14.03 2.48
CA CYS A 256 -15.12 14.01 2.30
C CYS A 256 -15.76 15.38 2.63
N ARG A 257 -16.40 16.01 1.66
CA ARG A 257 -17.11 17.28 1.82
C ARG A 257 -18.61 17.11 1.96
N ASP A 258 -19.18 16.13 1.28
CA ASP A 258 -20.62 15.87 1.34
C ASP A 258 -21.00 14.46 0.91
N PHE A 259 -22.25 14.06 1.18
CA PHE A 259 -22.75 12.71 0.92
C PHE A 259 -24.13 12.73 0.25
N LYS A 260 -24.32 11.89 -0.77
CA LYS A 260 -25.62 11.54 -1.38
C LYS A 260 -25.84 10.03 -1.31
N ASP A 261 -26.92 9.53 -1.91
CA ASP A 261 -27.28 8.09 -1.84
C ASP A 261 -26.21 7.17 -2.42
N ASN A 262 -25.62 7.53 -3.55
CA ASN A 262 -24.61 6.71 -4.22
C ASN A 262 -23.35 7.52 -4.58
N ILE A 263 -23.14 8.68 -3.95
CA ILE A 263 -22.04 9.59 -4.29
C ILE A 263 -21.42 10.16 -3.01
N ILE A 264 -20.10 10.03 -2.92
CA ILE A 264 -19.27 10.77 -1.96
C ILE A 264 -18.64 11.94 -2.70
N HIS A 265 -18.87 13.15 -2.22
CA HIS A 265 -18.20 14.35 -2.72
C HIS A 265 -16.96 14.59 -1.83
N ALA A 266 -15.76 14.52 -2.39
CA ALA A 266 -14.49 14.55 -1.65
C ALA A 266 -13.42 15.40 -2.36
#